data_AF-A0A9D8NVN5-F1
#
_entry.id   AF-A0A9D8NVN5-F1
#
_cell.length_a   1.000
_cell.length_b   1.000
_cell.length_c   1.000
_cell.angle_alpha   90.00
_cell.angle_beta   90.00
_cell.angle_gamma   90.00
#
_symmetry.space_group_name_H-M   'P 1'
#
loop_
_entity.id
_entity.type
_entity.pdbx_description
1 polymer ?
#
loop_
_entity_poly.entity_id
_entity_poly.type
_entity_poly.pdbx_seq_one_letter_code
_entity_poly.pdbx_strand_id
1 'polypeptide(L)'
;MSQASPATPAAPAARGRRALAAVVLLRVVVPAGALALSAMHLAGGERLLPVWLWKLAIRFDIDGVTAVRLLASFQAALAIVIAASPRLARPTALFAAIVLALSAIAEISALVSMGAGVGEYLVQAAALAIAAGLAFAISRVAPRSDAPPPLLAPGTILGPLAALALTLGAAARIPVADRPRAIPESWARATDDTLFRHLDRLVGRTLPESGLSRYQPRLTPLTLEGRHVLVFYNPHCGDCQDLFDLAFASASHPEVIAVEVPPPAGVLAAAGDPAKQPECPDCTWLNLQPGPSYFVKLPVVMTVEDGRIRCAEQKAPERCLDR
;
A
#
# COMPACT_ATOMS: atom_id res chain seq x y z
N MET A 1 42.27 -50.87 -6.96
CA MET A 1 42.10 -50.86 -5.48
C MET A 1 42.32 -49.43 -5.01
N SER A 2 41.23 -48.68 -4.78
CA SER A 2 41.30 -47.30 -4.28
C SER A 2 41.14 -47.33 -2.77
N GLN A 3 42.22 -47.07 -2.04
CA GLN A 3 42.18 -46.99 -0.57
C GLN A 3 41.42 -45.72 -0.17
N ALA A 4 40.30 -45.88 0.53
CA ALA A 4 39.56 -44.77 1.11
C ALA A 4 40.37 -44.21 2.30
N SER A 5 40.78 -42.94 2.22
CA SER A 5 41.40 -42.24 3.35
C SER A 5 40.46 -42.24 4.56
N PRO A 6 40.92 -42.62 5.77
CA PRO A 6 40.11 -42.55 6.97
C PRO A 6 39.72 -41.10 7.23
N ALA A 7 38.41 -40.81 7.18
CA ALA A 7 37.89 -39.49 7.49
C ALA A 7 38.18 -39.15 8.95
N THR A 8 39.01 -38.14 9.17
CA THR A 8 39.33 -37.63 10.51
C THR A 8 38.04 -37.23 11.22
N PRO A 9 37.72 -37.81 12.40
CA PRO A 9 36.50 -37.47 13.12
C PRO A 9 36.55 -35.99 13.53
N ALA A 10 35.65 -35.19 12.97
CA ALA A 10 35.53 -33.78 13.32
C ALA A 10 35.22 -33.63 14.83
N ALA A 11 35.98 -32.77 15.51
CA ALA A 11 35.95 -32.65 16.96
C ALA A 11 34.55 -32.33 17.52
N PRO A 12 34.03 -33.12 18.49
CA PRO A 12 32.66 -32.99 19.02
C PRO A 12 32.34 -31.61 19.62
N ALA A 13 33.36 -30.87 20.09
CA ALA A 13 33.21 -29.55 20.67
C ALA A 13 32.65 -28.48 19.69
N ALA A 14 32.96 -28.59 18.39
CA ALA A 14 32.50 -27.60 17.40
C ALA A 14 31.00 -27.71 17.10
N ARG A 15 30.41 -28.92 17.26
CA ARG A 15 28.99 -29.17 17.00
C ARG A 15 28.10 -28.54 18.09
N GLY A 16 28.54 -28.62 19.36
CA GLY A 16 27.81 -28.05 20.49
C GLY A 16 27.68 -26.52 20.43
N ARG A 17 28.77 -25.81 20.10
CA ARG A 17 28.77 -24.34 19.98
C ARG A 17 27.82 -23.83 18.88
N ARG A 18 27.81 -24.50 17.72
CA ARG A 18 26.91 -24.16 16.60
C ARG A 18 25.44 -24.37 16.96
N ALA A 19 25.13 -25.45 17.68
CA ALA A 19 23.76 -25.72 18.14
C ALA A 19 23.28 -24.66 19.14
N LEU A 20 24.13 -24.28 20.11
CA LEU A 20 23.80 -23.21 21.05
C LEU A 20 23.56 -21.88 20.33
N ALA A 21 24.45 -21.48 19.42
CA ALA A 21 24.32 -20.23 18.66
C ALA A 21 23.02 -20.19 17.84
N ALA A 22 22.65 -21.31 17.20
CA ALA A 22 21.40 -21.41 16.46
C ALA A 22 20.17 -21.27 17.36
N VAL A 23 20.20 -21.88 18.55
CA VAL A 23 19.10 -21.77 19.52
C VAL A 23 18.97 -20.33 20.03
N VAL A 24 20.08 -19.68 20.38
CA VAL A 24 20.07 -18.27 20.83
C VAL A 24 19.57 -17.35 19.72
N LEU A 25 20.06 -17.51 18.50
CA LEU A 25 19.61 -16.73 17.35
C LEU A 25 18.09 -16.86 17.14
N LEU A 26 17.60 -18.10 17.07
CA LEU A 26 16.22 -18.37 16.72
C LEU A 26 15.23 -18.07 17.86
N ARG A 27 15.62 -18.28 19.12
CA ARG A 27 14.70 -18.17 20.27
C ARG A 27 14.80 -16.88 21.04
N VAL A 28 15.91 -16.15 20.91
CA VAL A 28 16.13 -14.92 21.65
C VAL A 28 16.25 -13.76 20.69
N VAL A 29 17.22 -13.80 19.76
CA VAL A 29 17.54 -12.64 18.91
C VAL A 29 16.39 -12.30 17.96
N VAL A 30 15.86 -13.27 17.22
CA VAL A 30 14.79 -13.02 16.24
C VAL A 30 13.49 -12.54 16.93
N PRO A 31 12.96 -13.20 17.97
CA PRO A 31 11.77 -12.71 18.68
C PRO A 31 11.98 -11.34 19.32
N ALA A 32 13.13 -11.10 19.96
CA ALA A 32 13.43 -9.81 20.56
C ALA A 32 13.49 -8.70 19.50
N GLY A 33 14.10 -8.97 18.34
CA GLY A 33 14.13 -8.03 17.21
C GLY A 33 12.72 -7.72 16.66
N ALA A 34 11.86 -8.73 16.51
CA ALA A 34 10.48 -8.54 16.06
C ALA A 34 9.65 -7.73 17.08
N LEU A 35 9.82 -7.98 18.39
CA LEU A 35 9.18 -7.18 19.44
C LEU A 35 9.70 -5.74 19.46
N ALA A 36 11.01 -5.54 19.30
CA ALA A 36 11.60 -4.21 19.22
C ALA A 36 11.04 -3.43 18.01
N LEU A 37 10.94 -4.06 16.84
CA LEU A 37 10.31 -3.45 15.65
C LEU A 37 8.83 -3.12 15.90
N SER A 38 8.08 -4.02 16.53
CA SER A 38 6.68 -3.77 16.89
C SER A 38 6.55 -2.55 17.81
N ALA A 39 7.39 -2.46 18.86
CA ALA A 39 7.40 -1.34 19.78
C ALA A 39 7.81 -0.04 19.08
N MET A 40 8.80 -0.09 18.19
CA MET A 40 9.21 1.05 17.38
C MET A 40 8.05 1.55 16.51
N HIS A 41 7.33 0.67 15.80
CA HIS A 41 6.17 1.08 14.99
C HIS A 41 5.09 1.77 15.83
N LEU A 42 4.75 1.24 17.00
CA LEU A 42 3.77 1.87 17.90
C LEU A 42 4.24 3.24 18.41
N ALA A 43 5.52 3.36 18.77
CA ALA A 43 6.11 4.62 19.27
C ALA A 43 6.40 5.65 18.18
N GLY A 44 6.64 5.19 16.94
CA GLY A 44 6.90 6.03 15.78
C GLY A 44 5.64 6.46 15.04
N GLY A 45 4.52 5.74 15.24
CA GLY A 45 3.26 6.00 14.55
C GLY A 45 3.36 5.74 13.05
N GLU A 46 2.57 6.50 12.29
CA GLU A 46 2.47 6.36 10.83
C GLU A 46 3.79 6.66 10.11
N ARG A 47 4.67 7.46 10.72
CA ARG A 47 5.99 7.78 10.17
C ARG A 47 6.86 6.56 9.90
N LEU A 48 6.69 5.47 10.64
CA LEU A 48 7.47 4.24 10.44
C LEU A 48 6.76 3.19 9.59
N LEU A 49 5.52 3.44 9.14
CA LEU A 49 4.80 2.49 8.31
C LEU A 49 5.49 2.37 6.93
N PRO A 50 5.68 1.17 6.36
CA PRO A 50 6.24 1.09 5.02
C PRO A 50 5.36 1.82 3.98
N VAL A 51 5.94 2.56 3.02
CA VAL A 51 5.21 3.34 1.99
C VAL A 51 4.23 2.46 1.23
N TRP A 52 4.63 1.25 0.85
CA TRP A 52 3.75 0.30 0.16
C TRP A 52 2.55 -0.08 1.01
N LEU A 53 2.74 -0.26 2.32
CA LEU A 53 1.67 -0.63 3.25
C LEU A 53 0.73 0.57 3.49
N TRP A 54 1.28 1.78 3.50
CA TRP A 54 0.50 3.01 3.59
C TRP A 54 -0.39 3.20 2.35
N LYS A 55 0.15 2.99 1.15
CA LYS A 55 -0.64 2.98 -0.10
C LYS A 55 -1.74 1.94 -0.07
N LEU A 56 -1.43 0.75 0.45
CA LEU A 56 -2.40 -0.32 0.59
C LEU A 56 -3.52 0.06 1.57
N ALA A 57 -3.16 0.70 2.69
CA ALA A 57 -4.12 1.19 3.68
C ALA A 57 -5.09 2.20 3.06
N ILE A 58 -4.59 3.20 2.31
CA ILE A 58 -5.44 4.16 1.59
C ILE A 58 -6.37 3.45 0.60
N ARG A 59 -5.85 2.48 -0.17
CA ARG A 59 -6.65 1.75 -1.17
C ARG A 59 -7.84 1.01 -0.54
N PHE A 60 -7.68 0.54 0.69
CA PHE A 60 -8.73 -0.17 1.43
C PHE A 60 -9.49 0.70 2.43
N ASP A 61 -9.31 2.03 2.39
CA ASP A 61 -9.93 2.98 3.33
C ASP A 61 -9.62 2.66 4.80
N ILE A 62 -8.40 2.15 5.05
CA ILE A 62 -7.87 1.86 6.38
C ILE A 62 -7.05 3.06 6.84
N ASP A 63 -7.38 3.61 8.02
CA ASP A 63 -6.62 4.71 8.61
C ASP A 63 -5.19 4.28 8.97
N GLY A 64 -4.24 5.22 8.93
CA GLY A 64 -2.83 4.93 9.15
C GLY A 64 -2.54 4.36 10.54
N VAL A 65 -3.25 4.82 11.57
CA VAL A 65 -3.14 4.30 12.94
C VAL A 65 -3.55 2.84 13.01
N THR A 66 -4.66 2.46 12.38
CA THR A 66 -5.10 1.07 12.28
C THR A 66 -4.08 0.22 11.50
N ALA A 67 -3.51 0.74 10.40
CA ALA A 67 -2.46 0.05 9.66
C ALA A 67 -1.20 -0.21 10.52
N VAL A 68 -0.76 0.78 11.32
CA VAL A 68 0.35 0.62 12.27
C VAL A 68 0.05 -0.45 13.31
N ARG A 69 -1.17 -0.44 13.88
CA ARG A 69 -1.60 -1.45 14.86
C ARG A 69 -1.60 -2.85 14.28
N LEU A 70 -2.11 -3.02 13.06
CA LEU A 70 -2.11 -4.31 12.38
C LEU A 70 -0.69 -4.82 12.14
N LEU A 71 0.21 -3.96 11.64
CA LEU A 71 1.62 -4.31 11.41
C LEU A 71 2.34 -4.71 12.71
N ALA A 72 2.20 -3.89 13.76
CA ALA A 72 2.80 -4.17 15.07
C ALA A 72 2.24 -5.48 15.66
N SER A 73 0.92 -5.70 15.58
CA SER A 73 0.28 -6.92 16.07
C SER A 73 0.80 -8.17 15.37
N PHE A 74 1.01 -8.10 14.06
CA PHE A 74 1.57 -9.19 13.27
C PHE A 74 3.02 -9.49 13.68
N GLN A 75 3.85 -8.47 13.87
CA GLN A 75 5.25 -8.63 14.32
C GLN A 75 5.33 -9.24 15.72
N ALA A 76 4.49 -8.78 16.65
CA ALA A 76 4.42 -9.33 18.00
C ALA A 76 3.92 -10.79 18.00
N ALA A 77 2.91 -11.11 17.20
CA ALA A 77 2.39 -12.47 17.07
C ALA A 77 3.46 -13.42 16.56
N LEU A 78 4.22 -12.98 15.55
CA LEU A 78 5.34 -13.72 14.97
C LEU A 78 6.42 -14.01 16.03
N ALA A 79 6.77 -13.00 16.85
CA ALA A 79 7.71 -13.17 17.94
C ALA A 79 7.24 -14.22 18.97
N ILE A 80 5.97 -14.17 19.36
CA ILE A 80 5.36 -15.14 20.28
C ILE A 80 5.40 -16.55 19.69
N VAL A 81 5.02 -16.72 18.42
CA VAL A 81 5.03 -18.04 17.76
C VAL A 81 6.44 -18.63 17.70
N ILE A 82 7.44 -17.82 17.36
CA ILE A 82 8.85 -18.27 17.31
C ILE A 82 9.37 -18.63 18.71
N ALA A 83 9.04 -17.83 19.73
CA ALA A 83 9.44 -18.08 21.11
C ALA A 83 8.74 -19.31 21.72
N ALA A 84 7.44 -19.50 21.47
CA ALA A 84 6.65 -20.56 22.08
C ALA A 84 6.78 -21.91 21.37
N SER A 85 6.94 -21.94 20.04
CA SER A 85 6.90 -23.19 19.27
C SER A 85 8.25 -23.58 18.67
N PRO A 86 8.97 -24.58 19.22
CA PRO A 86 10.24 -25.07 18.65
C PRO A 86 10.12 -25.54 17.21
N ARG A 87 8.98 -26.15 16.89
CA ARG A 87 8.72 -26.76 15.59
C ARG A 87 8.48 -25.69 14.52
N LEU A 88 7.79 -24.62 14.89
CA LEU A 88 7.47 -23.52 13.97
C LEU A 88 8.54 -22.42 13.97
N ALA A 89 9.42 -22.35 14.98
CA ALA A 89 10.39 -21.27 15.10
C ALA A 89 11.23 -21.06 13.84
N ARG A 90 11.76 -22.14 13.23
CA ARG A 90 12.58 -22.03 12.01
C ARG A 90 11.79 -21.57 10.78
N PRO A 91 10.71 -22.25 10.36
CA PRO A 91 9.95 -21.80 9.18
C PRO A 91 9.34 -20.41 9.39
N THR A 92 8.82 -20.11 10.57
CA THR A 92 8.24 -18.80 10.88
C THR A 92 9.30 -17.68 10.87
N ALA A 93 10.48 -17.91 11.44
CA ALA A 93 11.58 -16.93 11.39
C ALA A 93 12.13 -16.73 9.96
N LEU A 94 12.21 -17.80 9.17
CA LEU A 94 12.63 -17.70 7.78
C LEU A 94 11.61 -16.91 6.95
N PHE A 95 10.32 -17.20 7.12
CA PHE A 95 9.23 -16.44 6.50
C PHE A 95 9.30 -14.96 6.90
N ALA A 96 9.49 -14.66 8.18
CA ALA A 96 9.66 -13.30 8.69
C ALA A 96 10.79 -12.55 7.98
N ALA A 97 11.96 -13.19 7.86
CA ALA A 97 13.12 -12.61 7.21
C ALA A 97 12.89 -12.37 5.71
N ILE A 98 12.21 -13.29 5.02
CA ILE A 98 11.85 -13.13 3.61
C ILE A 98 10.88 -11.96 3.42
N VAL A 99 9.81 -11.89 4.22
CA VAL A 99 8.84 -10.78 4.14
C VAL A 99 9.51 -9.45 4.43
N LEU A 100 10.41 -9.39 5.42
CA LEU A 100 11.17 -8.17 5.72
C LEU A 100 12.08 -7.76 4.55
N ALA A 101 12.75 -8.72 3.90
CA ALA A 101 13.58 -8.46 2.73
C ALA A 101 12.74 -7.93 1.56
N LEU A 102 11.60 -8.56 1.26
CA LEU A 102 10.68 -8.10 0.21
C LEU A 102 10.11 -6.71 0.51
N SER A 103 9.77 -6.43 1.77
CA SER A 103 9.33 -5.10 2.19
C SER A 103 10.42 -4.04 1.99
N ALA A 104 11.68 -4.35 2.31
CA ALA A 104 12.80 -3.44 2.09
C ALA A 104 13.05 -3.19 0.59
N ILE A 105 12.92 -4.21 -0.26
CA ILE A 105 13.02 -4.07 -1.72
C ILE A 105 11.89 -3.17 -2.25
N ALA A 106 10.63 -3.43 -1.84
CA ALA A 106 9.48 -2.63 -2.24
C ALA A 106 9.63 -1.16 -1.81
N GLU A 107 10.20 -0.91 -0.63
CA GLU A 107 10.53 0.43 -0.17
C GLU A 107 11.62 1.10 -0.98
N ILE A 108 12.70 0.39 -1.31
CA ILE A 108 13.76 0.93 -2.19
C ILE A 108 13.15 1.32 -3.54
N SER A 109 12.30 0.47 -4.14
CA SER A 109 11.60 0.80 -5.39
C SER A 109 10.72 2.03 -5.26
N ALA A 110 9.98 2.16 -4.16
CA ALA A 110 9.18 3.34 -3.88
C ALA A 110 10.05 4.59 -3.74
N LEU A 111 11.15 4.52 -2.98
CA LEU A 111 12.09 5.62 -2.79
C LEU A 111 12.74 6.06 -4.12
N VAL A 112 13.12 5.12 -4.99
CA VAL A 112 13.64 5.40 -6.34
C VAL A 112 12.60 6.16 -7.15
N SER A 113 11.33 5.72 -7.13
CA SER A 113 10.25 6.41 -7.86
C SER A 113 9.99 7.83 -7.33
N MET A 114 10.36 8.12 -6.08
CA MET A 114 10.16 9.42 -5.44
C MET A 114 11.37 10.37 -5.56
N GLY A 115 12.51 9.89 -6.07
CA GLY A 115 13.75 10.68 -6.05
C GLY A 115 14.24 10.98 -4.63
N ALA A 116 14.06 10.05 -3.70
CA ALA A 116 14.47 10.18 -2.31
C ALA A 116 15.98 10.48 -2.14
N GLY A 117 16.36 11.02 -0.98
CA GLY A 117 17.77 11.26 -0.67
C GLY A 117 18.55 9.99 -0.32
N VAL A 118 19.88 10.02 -0.48
CA VAL A 118 20.80 8.89 -0.19
C VAL A 118 20.59 8.29 1.20
N GLY A 119 20.29 9.12 2.20
CA GLY A 119 20.07 8.67 3.58
C GLY A 119 18.90 7.69 3.73
N GLU A 120 17.81 7.88 2.99
CA GLU A 120 16.63 7.00 3.08
C GLU A 120 16.91 5.64 2.45
N TYR A 121 17.68 5.60 1.36
CA TYR A 121 18.15 4.34 0.76
C TYR A 121 19.05 3.55 1.70
N LEU A 122 19.95 4.22 2.44
CA LEU A 122 20.86 3.54 3.36
C LEU A 122 20.13 2.78 4.46
N VAL A 123 19.03 3.35 4.98
CA VAL A 123 18.20 2.69 5.99
C VAL A 123 17.55 1.42 5.43
N GLN A 124 16.96 1.51 4.23
CA GLN A 124 16.29 0.35 3.62
C GLN A 124 17.28 -0.70 3.11
N ALA A 125 18.45 -0.29 2.61
CA ALA A 125 19.54 -1.19 2.25
C ALA A 125 20.09 -1.93 3.48
N ALA A 126 20.23 -1.25 4.62
CA ALA A 126 20.62 -1.88 5.88
C ALA A 126 19.55 -2.89 6.35
N ALA A 127 18.27 -2.54 6.27
CA ALA A 127 17.18 -3.46 6.60
C ALA A 127 17.20 -4.71 5.70
N LEU A 128 17.42 -4.54 4.39
CA LEU A 128 17.56 -5.63 3.43
C LEU A 128 18.77 -6.52 3.77
N ALA A 129 19.92 -5.92 4.08
CA ALA A 129 21.12 -6.67 4.46
C ALA A 129 20.92 -7.48 5.74
N ILE A 130 20.26 -6.90 6.75
CA ILE A 130 19.91 -7.60 8.00
C ILE A 130 18.96 -8.76 7.71
N ALA A 131 17.91 -8.54 6.91
CA ALA A 131 16.93 -9.55 6.55
C ALA A 131 17.57 -10.72 5.78
N ALA A 132 18.41 -10.42 4.79
CA ALA A 132 19.14 -11.42 4.01
C ALA A 132 20.15 -12.19 4.88
N GLY A 133 20.88 -11.50 5.77
CA GLY A 133 21.80 -12.11 6.72
C GLY A 133 21.10 -13.05 7.69
N LEU A 134 19.94 -12.65 8.22
CA LEU A 134 19.10 -13.50 9.07
C LEU A 134 18.58 -14.74 8.32
N ALA A 135 18.03 -14.55 7.12
CA ALA A 135 17.55 -15.66 6.29
C ALA A 135 18.66 -16.67 6.01
N PHE A 136 19.85 -16.18 5.63
CA PHE A 136 21.02 -17.02 5.41
C PHE A 136 21.43 -17.77 6.68
N ALA A 137 21.54 -17.09 7.84
CA ALA A 137 21.91 -17.72 9.10
C ALA A 137 20.89 -18.80 9.54
N ILE A 138 19.59 -18.54 9.40
CA ILE A 138 18.51 -19.48 9.71
C ILE A 138 18.52 -20.69 8.75
N SER A 139 18.85 -20.47 7.48
CA SER A 139 18.94 -21.54 6.48
C SER A 139 20.03 -22.57 6.83
N ARG A 140 21.12 -22.12 7.47
CA ARG A 140 22.25 -22.96 7.92
C ARG A 140 21.97 -23.76 9.19
N VAL A 141 20.90 -23.45 9.93
CA VAL A 141 20.49 -24.24 11.09
C VAL A 141 19.95 -25.58 10.61
N ALA A 142 20.60 -26.68 10.96
CA ALA A 142 20.15 -28.01 10.56
C ALA A 142 18.71 -28.26 11.04
N PRO A 143 17.81 -28.77 10.16
CA PRO A 143 16.50 -29.22 10.61
C PRO A 143 16.68 -30.29 11.68
N ARG A 144 15.81 -30.26 12.71
CA ARG A 144 15.74 -31.35 13.68
C ARG A 144 15.19 -32.57 12.95
N SER A 145 16.08 -33.49 12.56
CA SER A 145 15.76 -34.66 11.73
C SER A 145 14.91 -35.71 12.45
N ASP A 146 14.81 -35.66 13.77
CA ASP A 146 14.24 -36.76 14.57
C ASP A 146 12.76 -36.57 14.91
N ALA A 147 12.14 -35.48 14.47
CA ALA A 147 10.71 -35.27 14.70
C ALA A 147 9.92 -35.92 13.55
N PRO A 148 8.95 -36.82 13.82
CA PRO A 148 8.05 -37.32 12.79
C PRO A 148 7.37 -36.13 12.07
N PRO A 149 7.09 -36.26 10.76
CA PRO A 149 6.46 -35.19 9.99
C PRO A 149 5.18 -34.76 10.72
N PRO A 150 4.95 -33.44 10.86
CA PRO A 150 3.77 -32.97 11.57
C PRO A 150 2.55 -33.40 10.75
N LEU A 151 1.82 -34.41 11.24
CA LEU A 151 0.39 -34.43 10.99
C LEU A 151 -0.15 -33.07 11.44
N LEU A 152 -1.01 -32.45 10.63
CA LEU A 152 -1.67 -31.17 10.88
C LEU A 152 -2.45 -31.25 12.20
N ALA A 153 -1.74 -31.15 13.31
CA ALA A 153 -2.33 -31.12 14.62
C ALA A 153 -3.07 -29.77 14.72
N PRO A 154 -4.32 -29.72 15.21
CA PRO A 154 -5.08 -28.49 15.31
C PRO A 154 -4.30 -27.34 15.97
N GLY A 155 -3.41 -27.67 16.91
CA GLY A 155 -2.53 -26.72 17.59
C GLY A 155 -1.53 -25.96 16.72
N THR A 156 -1.16 -26.46 15.52
CA THR A 156 -0.23 -25.72 14.62
C THR A 156 -0.88 -24.51 13.97
N ILE A 157 -2.21 -24.52 13.80
CA ILE A 157 -2.98 -23.42 13.19
C ILE A 157 -3.59 -22.53 14.28
N LEU A 158 -4.16 -23.15 15.33
CA LEU A 158 -4.80 -22.42 16.42
C LEU A 158 -3.81 -21.57 17.23
N GLY A 159 -2.57 -22.03 17.38
CA GLY A 159 -1.53 -21.29 18.12
C GLY A 159 -1.23 -19.91 17.51
N PRO A 160 -0.83 -19.82 16.23
CA PRO A 160 -0.62 -18.53 15.55
C PRO A 160 -1.85 -17.62 15.54
N LEU A 161 -3.06 -18.18 15.33
CA LEU A 161 -4.29 -17.40 15.36
C LEU A 161 -4.58 -16.82 16.75
N ALA A 162 -4.41 -17.61 17.81
CA ALA A 162 -4.57 -17.13 19.18
C ALA A 162 -3.52 -16.05 19.52
N ALA A 163 -2.27 -16.24 19.11
CA ALA A 163 -1.22 -15.24 19.29
C ALA A 163 -1.57 -13.92 18.58
N LEU A 164 -2.09 -13.99 17.34
CA LEU A 164 -2.53 -12.81 16.58
C LEU A 164 -3.72 -12.11 17.23
N ALA A 165 -4.74 -12.85 17.66
CA ALA A 165 -5.90 -12.27 18.34
C ALA A 165 -5.50 -11.57 19.65
N LEU A 166 -4.60 -12.18 20.43
CA LEU A 166 -4.08 -11.61 21.67
C LEU A 166 -3.27 -10.32 21.41
N THR A 167 -2.36 -10.31 20.45
CA THR A 167 -1.55 -9.12 20.15
C THR A 167 -2.38 -8.01 19.54
N LEU A 168 -3.39 -8.33 18.73
CA LEU A 168 -4.31 -7.36 18.17
C LEU A 168 -5.15 -6.69 19.28
N GLY A 169 -5.69 -7.49 20.21
CA GLY A 169 -6.41 -6.97 21.37
C GLY A 169 -5.54 -6.10 22.27
N ALA A 170 -4.26 -6.46 22.44
CA ALA A 170 -3.29 -5.64 23.17
C ALA A 170 -2.95 -4.33 22.44
N ALA A 171 -2.65 -4.39 21.14
CA ALA A 171 -2.30 -3.23 20.33
C ALA A 171 -3.43 -2.20 20.21
N ALA A 172 -4.69 -2.66 20.23
CA ALA A 172 -5.86 -1.78 20.24
C ALA A 172 -5.92 -0.88 21.49
N ARG A 173 -5.31 -1.31 22.61
CA ARG A 173 -5.28 -0.56 23.88
C ARG A 173 -4.04 0.31 24.06
N ILE A 174 -3.00 0.07 23.26
CA ILE A 174 -1.76 0.85 23.35
C ILE A 174 -1.96 2.16 22.57
N PRO A 175 -1.66 3.32 23.18
CA PRO A 175 -1.67 4.58 22.43
C PRO A 175 -0.58 4.53 21.37
N VAL A 176 -0.98 4.77 20.11
CA VAL A 176 -0.05 4.94 19.00
C VAL A 176 0.35 6.41 19.00
N ALA A 177 1.64 6.69 18.86
CA ALA A 177 2.09 8.07 18.75
C ALA A 177 1.44 8.73 17.53
N ASP A 178 0.77 9.85 17.74
CA ASP A 178 0.20 10.66 16.66
C ASP A 178 1.33 11.43 15.97
N ARG A 179 2.01 10.72 15.09
CA ARG A 179 3.10 11.22 14.26
C ARG A 179 2.73 10.87 12.84
N PRO A 180 1.91 11.71 12.19
CA PRO A 180 1.55 11.50 10.81
C PRO A 180 2.83 11.35 10.01
N ARG A 181 2.82 10.41 9.06
CA ARG A 181 3.96 10.30 8.14
C ARG A 181 4.11 11.65 7.46
N ALA A 182 5.34 12.18 7.46
CA ALA A 182 5.66 13.31 6.59
C ALA A 182 5.48 12.80 5.16
N ILE A 183 4.30 13.05 4.60
CA ILE A 183 4.01 12.80 3.21
C ILE A 183 5.00 13.72 2.46
N PRO A 184 5.89 13.19 1.59
CA PRO A 184 6.78 14.04 0.80
C PRO A 184 5.97 15.18 0.19
N GLU A 185 6.51 16.39 0.13
CA GLU A 185 5.73 17.56 -0.29
C GLU A 185 5.07 17.37 -1.68
N SER A 186 5.72 16.57 -2.55
CA SER A 186 5.19 16.11 -3.84
C SER A 186 3.90 15.29 -3.73
N TRP A 187 3.69 14.59 -2.63
CA TRP A 187 2.49 13.79 -2.34
C TRP A 187 1.54 14.55 -1.40
N ALA A 188 2.04 15.39 -0.49
CA ALA A 188 1.22 16.19 0.41
C ALA A 188 0.44 17.26 -0.36
N ARG A 189 1.06 17.88 -1.37
CA ARG A 189 0.35 18.71 -2.36
C ARG A 189 -0.67 17.91 -3.16
N ALA A 190 -0.45 16.61 -3.35
CA ALA A 190 -1.41 15.77 -4.05
C ALA A 190 -2.62 15.37 -3.19
N THR A 191 -2.53 15.47 -1.86
CA THR A 191 -3.62 15.11 -0.95
C THR A 191 -4.30 16.31 -0.29
N ASP A 192 -3.59 17.30 0.26
CA ASP A 192 -4.20 18.45 0.96
C ASP A 192 -4.64 19.58 0.02
N ASP A 193 -4.09 19.63 -1.20
CA ASP A 193 -4.46 20.60 -2.24
C ASP A 193 -5.45 20.02 -3.26
N THR A 194 -6.09 18.88 -2.93
CA THR A 194 -7.24 18.39 -3.73
C THR A 194 -8.39 19.36 -3.59
N LEU A 195 -8.49 20.28 -4.56
CA LEU A 195 -9.57 21.25 -4.67
C LEU A 195 -10.95 20.62 -4.48
N PHE A 196 -11.12 19.37 -4.90
CA PHE A 196 -12.40 18.68 -4.92
C PHE A 196 -12.43 17.43 -4.02
N ARG A 197 -11.89 17.52 -2.80
CA ARG A 197 -11.97 16.42 -1.80
C ARG A 197 -13.41 16.09 -1.38
N HIS A 198 -14.25 17.13 -1.27
CA HIS A 198 -15.64 17.04 -0.81
C HIS A 198 -16.58 17.37 -1.96
N LEU A 199 -16.80 16.39 -2.85
CA LEU A 199 -17.68 16.54 -4.03
C LEU A 199 -19.13 16.88 -3.63
N ASP A 200 -19.57 16.40 -2.47
CA ASP A 200 -20.86 16.70 -1.86
C ASP A 200 -21.09 18.21 -1.66
N ARG A 201 -20.02 18.98 -1.35
CA ARG A 201 -20.10 20.43 -1.17
C ARG A 201 -20.26 21.21 -2.47
N LEU A 202 -20.01 20.56 -3.61
CA LEU A 202 -20.14 21.17 -4.93
C LEU A 202 -21.58 21.15 -5.42
N VAL A 203 -22.39 20.21 -4.92
CA VAL A 203 -23.80 20.08 -5.30
C VAL A 203 -24.57 21.36 -4.94
N GLY A 204 -25.34 21.87 -5.90
CA GLY A 204 -26.09 23.13 -5.84
C GLY A 204 -25.30 24.36 -6.27
N ARG A 205 -23.96 24.29 -6.33
CA ARG A 205 -23.11 25.40 -6.78
C ARG A 205 -23.03 25.46 -8.29
N THR A 206 -22.76 26.66 -8.80
CA THR A 206 -22.38 26.83 -10.22
C THR A 206 -20.92 26.42 -10.45
N LEU A 207 -20.55 26.13 -11.71
CA LEU A 207 -19.15 25.81 -12.04
C LEU A 207 -18.16 26.92 -11.63
N PRO A 208 -18.44 28.22 -11.77
CA PRO A 208 -17.57 29.27 -11.25
C PRO A 208 -17.43 29.28 -9.72
N GLU A 209 -18.52 29.05 -8.98
CA GLU A 209 -18.52 28.99 -7.52
C GLU A 209 -17.78 27.76 -6.97
N SER A 210 -17.75 26.67 -7.74
CA SER A 210 -16.97 25.47 -7.41
C SER A 210 -15.46 25.72 -7.50
N GLY A 211 -15.02 26.72 -8.28
CA GLY A 211 -13.62 26.98 -8.60
C GLY A 211 -13.10 26.19 -9.80
N LEU A 212 -13.87 25.24 -10.34
CA LEU A 212 -13.47 24.43 -11.49
C LEU A 212 -13.23 25.26 -12.76
N SER A 213 -14.02 26.32 -12.96
CA SER A 213 -13.88 27.20 -14.13
C SER A 213 -12.53 27.93 -14.20
N ARG A 214 -11.78 28.02 -13.08
CA ARG A 214 -10.43 28.60 -13.08
C ARG A 214 -9.42 27.73 -13.83
N TYR A 215 -9.65 26.42 -13.83
CA TYR A 215 -8.76 25.43 -14.44
C TYR A 215 -9.23 24.96 -15.81
N GLN A 216 -10.54 25.03 -16.06
CA GLN A 216 -11.10 24.85 -17.39
C GLN A 216 -12.24 25.87 -17.65
N PRO A 217 -11.90 27.09 -18.11
CA PRO A 217 -12.88 28.14 -18.37
C PRO A 217 -13.93 27.77 -19.42
N ARG A 218 -13.61 26.83 -20.33
CA ARG A 218 -14.53 26.38 -21.39
C ARG A 218 -15.73 25.59 -20.86
N LEU A 219 -15.66 25.04 -19.65
CA LEU A 219 -16.77 24.27 -19.09
C LEU A 219 -17.98 25.15 -18.76
N THR A 220 -17.76 26.39 -18.34
CA THR A 220 -18.86 27.31 -17.98
C THR A 220 -19.82 27.50 -19.16
N PRO A 221 -19.38 28.01 -20.34
CA PRO A 221 -20.31 28.24 -21.46
C PRO A 221 -20.91 26.95 -22.02
N LEU A 222 -20.20 25.83 -21.98
CA LEU A 222 -20.70 24.55 -22.49
C LEU A 222 -21.83 23.98 -21.64
N THR A 223 -21.91 24.34 -20.36
CA THR A 223 -22.88 23.76 -19.42
C THR A 223 -23.97 24.73 -18.98
N LEU A 224 -24.08 25.90 -19.63
CA LEU A 224 -25.06 26.94 -19.26
C LEU A 224 -26.51 26.52 -19.49
N GLU A 225 -26.77 25.67 -20.48
CA GLU A 225 -28.11 25.29 -20.90
C GLU A 225 -28.20 23.77 -21.04
N GLY A 226 -29.30 23.19 -20.54
CA GLY A 226 -29.54 21.76 -20.65
C GLY A 226 -28.75 20.93 -19.65
N ARG A 227 -28.77 19.61 -19.85
CA ARG A 227 -28.14 18.63 -18.96
C ARG A 227 -26.87 18.07 -19.59
N HIS A 228 -25.77 18.22 -18.87
CA HIS A 228 -24.43 17.80 -19.27
C HIS A 228 -23.83 16.85 -18.25
N VAL A 229 -23.11 15.84 -18.74
CA VAL A 229 -22.36 14.91 -17.89
C VAL A 229 -20.87 15.19 -18.06
N LEU A 230 -20.23 15.69 -17.01
CA LEU A 230 -18.79 15.89 -16.95
C LEU A 230 -18.13 14.62 -16.40
N VAL A 231 -17.18 14.06 -17.14
CA VAL A 231 -16.41 12.89 -16.71
C VAL A 231 -14.95 13.26 -16.62
N PHE A 232 -14.43 13.38 -15.39
CA PHE A 232 -13.01 13.60 -15.15
C PHE A 232 -12.27 12.27 -15.16
N TYR A 233 -11.31 12.12 -16.06
CA TYR A 233 -10.61 10.86 -16.27
C TYR A 233 -9.10 11.07 -16.49
N ASN A 234 -8.32 10.00 -16.38
CA ASN A 234 -6.93 9.99 -16.80
C ASN A 234 -6.73 8.87 -17.84
N PRO A 235 -5.96 9.06 -18.93
CA PRO A 235 -5.79 8.04 -19.96
C PRO A 235 -5.11 6.75 -19.48
N HIS A 236 -4.40 6.81 -18.35
CA HIS A 236 -3.72 5.67 -17.72
C HIS A 236 -4.53 5.02 -16.59
N CYS A 237 -5.79 5.42 -16.40
CA CYS A 237 -6.65 4.91 -15.33
C CYS A 237 -7.54 3.77 -15.86
N GLY A 238 -7.31 2.54 -15.39
CA GLY A 238 -8.12 1.36 -15.75
C GLY A 238 -9.60 1.51 -15.41
N ASP A 239 -9.93 1.87 -14.16
CA ASP A 239 -11.32 2.14 -13.71
C ASP A 239 -12.02 3.19 -14.59
N CYS A 240 -11.26 4.11 -15.20
CA CYS A 240 -11.80 5.13 -16.08
C CYS A 240 -12.19 4.54 -17.44
N GLN A 241 -11.37 3.65 -18.02
CA GLN A 241 -11.71 2.95 -19.26
C GLN A 241 -12.97 2.11 -19.08
N ASP A 242 -13.03 1.35 -17.98
CA ASP A 242 -14.19 0.51 -17.67
C ASP A 242 -15.47 1.33 -17.55
N LEU A 243 -15.42 2.53 -16.96
CA LEU A 243 -16.57 3.44 -16.89
C LEU A 243 -17.03 3.86 -18.30
N PHE A 244 -16.11 4.24 -19.19
CA PHE A 244 -16.48 4.64 -20.55
C PHE A 244 -17.06 3.48 -21.37
N ASP A 245 -16.43 2.31 -21.29
CA ASP A 245 -16.88 1.12 -22.01
C ASP A 245 -18.27 0.67 -21.54
N LEU A 246 -18.57 0.78 -20.25
CA LEU A 246 -19.87 0.38 -19.68
C LEU A 246 -20.96 1.44 -19.85
N ALA A 247 -20.64 2.71 -19.61
CA ALA A 247 -21.63 3.77 -19.51
C ALA A 247 -21.73 4.66 -20.75
N PHE A 248 -20.73 4.68 -21.64
CA PHE A 248 -20.69 5.64 -22.75
C PHE A 248 -20.39 4.99 -24.12
N ALA A 249 -20.30 3.66 -24.20
CA ALA A 249 -20.10 2.96 -25.46
C ALA A 249 -21.28 3.10 -26.46
N SER A 250 -22.49 3.46 -26.00
CA SER A 250 -23.66 3.69 -26.85
C SER A 250 -24.02 5.18 -26.97
N ALA A 251 -24.40 5.59 -28.19
CA ALA A 251 -24.71 6.97 -28.61
C ALA A 251 -26.01 7.59 -28.03
N SER A 252 -26.47 7.13 -26.86
CA SER A 252 -27.79 7.49 -26.31
C SER A 252 -27.74 8.38 -25.07
N HIS A 253 -26.58 8.93 -24.73
CA HIS A 253 -26.40 9.68 -23.50
C HIS A 253 -26.61 11.19 -23.70
N PRO A 254 -27.02 11.93 -22.64
CA PRO A 254 -26.96 13.40 -22.65
C PRO A 254 -25.53 13.87 -23.00
N GLU A 255 -25.37 15.12 -23.42
CA GLU A 255 -24.08 15.66 -23.87
C GLU A 255 -22.97 15.38 -22.83
N VAL A 256 -22.01 14.53 -23.21
CA VAL A 256 -20.91 14.11 -22.35
C VAL A 256 -19.69 14.98 -22.64
N ILE A 257 -19.11 15.54 -21.60
CA ILE A 257 -17.87 16.29 -21.67
C ILE A 257 -16.80 15.52 -20.90
N ALA A 258 -15.92 14.86 -21.63
CA ALA A 258 -14.79 14.12 -21.08
C ALA A 258 -13.62 15.08 -20.80
N VAL A 259 -13.25 15.20 -19.53
CA VAL A 259 -12.22 16.12 -19.07
C VAL A 259 -10.99 15.34 -18.62
N GLU A 260 -9.91 15.41 -19.41
CA GLU A 260 -8.64 14.78 -19.06
C GLU A 260 -8.00 15.52 -17.88
N VAL A 261 -7.67 14.76 -16.84
CA VAL A 261 -6.96 15.23 -15.65
C VAL A 261 -5.47 14.88 -15.81
N PRO A 262 -4.60 15.88 -16.02
CA PRO A 262 -3.17 15.62 -16.13
C PRO A 262 -2.62 15.07 -14.81
N PRO A 263 -1.52 14.29 -14.86
CA PRO A 263 -0.84 13.87 -13.64
C PRO A 263 -0.39 15.10 -12.84
N PRO A 264 -0.31 15.01 -11.49
CA PRO A 264 0.19 16.10 -10.66
C PRO A 264 1.57 16.56 -11.11
N ALA A 265 1.83 17.87 -11.02
CA ALA A 265 3.13 18.42 -11.40
C ALA A 265 4.29 17.71 -10.67
N GLY A 266 5.30 17.27 -11.43
CA GLY A 266 6.47 16.57 -10.91
C GLY A 266 6.30 15.05 -10.72
N VAL A 267 5.11 14.50 -10.97
CA VAL A 267 4.89 13.05 -11.06
C VAL A 267 5.09 12.65 -12.52
N LEU A 268 6.18 11.93 -12.81
CA LEU A 268 6.31 11.26 -14.11
C LEU A 268 5.18 10.23 -14.20
N ALA A 269 4.37 10.30 -15.26
CA ALA A 269 3.38 9.27 -15.56
C ALA A 269 4.08 7.92 -15.46
N ALA A 270 3.58 7.03 -14.60
CA ALA A 270 4.18 5.73 -14.41
C ALA A 270 4.27 5.05 -15.79
N ALA A 271 5.49 4.69 -16.21
CA ALA A 271 5.80 4.22 -17.57
C ALA A 271 5.22 2.83 -17.92
N GLY A 272 4.18 2.38 -17.22
CA GLY A 272 3.66 1.01 -17.29
C GLY A 272 2.45 0.83 -18.20
N ASP A 273 1.49 1.76 -18.16
CA ASP A 273 0.24 1.60 -18.91
C ASP A 273 0.22 2.53 -20.13
N PRO A 274 0.01 2.02 -21.35
CA PRO A 274 -0.12 2.89 -22.51
C PRO A 274 -1.33 3.81 -22.33
N ALA A 275 -1.16 5.11 -22.59
CA ALA A 275 -2.28 6.03 -22.63
C ALA A 275 -3.28 5.55 -23.68
N LYS A 276 -4.47 5.14 -23.25
CA LYS A 276 -5.57 4.78 -24.16
C LYS A 276 -6.63 5.87 -24.02
N GLN A 277 -7.04 6.46 -25.14
CA GLN A 277 -8.21 7.33 -25.11
C GLN A 277 -9.47 6.44 -25.02
N PRO A 278 -10.37 6.67 -24.05
CA PRO A 278 -11.60 5.90 -23.95
C PRO A 278 -12.49 6.07 -25.19
N GLU A 279 -13.25 5.04 -25.53
CA GLU A 279 -14.16 5.09 -26.67
C GLU A 279 -15.44 5.84 -26.28
N CYS A 280 -15.63 7.04 -26.83
CA CYS A 280 -16.85 7.81 -26.68
C CYS A 280 -17.07 8.68 -27.92
N PRO A 281 -17.92 8.24 -28.87
CA PRO A 281 -18.06 8.91 -30.17
C PRO A 281 -18.66 10.32 -30.05
N ASP A 282 -19.57 10.52 -29.09
CA ASP A 282 -20.31 11.77 -28.92
C ASP A 282 -19.74 12.65 -27.79
N CYS A 283 -18.55 12.33 -27.28
CA CYS A 283 -17.93 13.11 -26.21
C CYS A 283 -17.26 14.39 -26.73
N THR A 284 -17.48 15.48 -26.00
CA THR A 284 -16.64 16.68 -26.11
C THR A 284 -15.42 16.52 -25.22
N TRP A 285 -14.23 16.47 -25.82
CA TRP A 285 -12.97 16.29 -25.09
C TRP A 285 -12.36 17.63 -24.67
N LEU A 286 -12.01 17.75 -23.40
CA LEU A 286 -11.30 18.88 -22.82
C LEU A 286 -10.14 18.39 -21.95
N ASN A 287 -9.13 19.22 -21.77
CA ASN A 287 -8.01 18.92 -20.89
C ASN A 287 -7.96 19.95 -19.76
N LEU A 288 -7.81 19.51 -18.52
CA LEU A 288 -7.48 20.42 -17.43
C LEU A 288 -6.05 20.94 -17.63
N GLN A 289 -5.83 22.18 -17.22
CA GLN A 289 -4.47 22.71 -17.15
C GLN A 289 -3.63 21.87 -16.19
N PRO A 290 -2.30 21.77 -16.37
CA PRO A 290 -1.44 21.20 -15.36
C PRO A 290 -1.55 22.01 -14.06
N GLY A 291 -1.66 21.32 -12.92
CA GLY A 291 -1.90 21.99 -11.65
C GLY A 291 -1.73 21.07 -10.45
N PRO A 292 -2.34 21.43 -9.29
CA PRO A 292 -2.37 20.53 -8.14
C PRO A 292 -3.15 19.26 -8.49
N SER A 293 -3.09 18.26 -7.60
CA SER A 293 -3.99 17.11 -7.74
C SER A 293 -5.43 17.61 -7.61
N TYR A 294 -6.24 17.48 -8.65
CA TYR A 294 -7.59 18.04 -8.64
C TYR A 294 -8.55 17.22 -7.77
N PHE A 295 -8.42 15.89 -7.82
CA PHE A 295 -9.34 14.93 -7.23
C PHE A 295 -8.58 13.87 -6.44
N VAL A 296 -9.26 13.27 -5.45
CA VAL A 296 -8.70 12.18 -4.63
C VAL A 296 -8.53 10.89 -5.42
N LYS A 297 -9.51 10.54 -6.28
CA LYS A 297 -9.55 9.36 -7.14
C LYS A 297 -10.24 9.70 -8.46
N LEU A 298 -9.87 9.02 -9.54
CA LEU A 298 -10.58 9.04 -10.82
C LEU A 298 -11.20 7.66 -11.11
N PRO A 299 -12.28 7.57 -11.90
CA PRO A 299 -13.00 8.69 -12.51
C PRO A 299 -13.87 9.47 -11.51
N VAL A 300 -14.22 10.71 -11.85
CA VAL A 300 -15.26 11.48 -11.17
C VAL A 300 -16.33 11.86 -12.18
N VAL A 301 -17.58 11.60 -11.84
CA VAL A 301 -18.74 11.96 -12.68
C VAL A 301 -19.52 13.07 -12.01
N MET A 302 -19.80 14.12 -12.77
CA MET A 302 -20.63 15.23 -12.32
C MET A 302 -21.72 15.50 -13.34
N THR A 303 -22.94 15.71 -12.86
CA THR A 303 -24.06 16.13 -13.70
C THR A 303 -24.32 17.61 -13.46
N VAL A 304 -24.31 18.39 -14.53
CA VAL A 304 -24.55 19.83 -14.52
C VAL A 304 -25.81 20.11 -15.30
N GLU A 305 -26.74 20.83 -14.70
CA GLU A 305 -27.98 21.28 -15.34
C GLU A 305 -28.08 22.80 -15.22
N ASP A 306 -28.25 23.46 -16.36
CA ASP A 306 -28.41 24.92 -16.45
C ASP A 306 -27.35 25.68 -15.62
N GLY A 307 -26.09 25.26 -15.80
CA GLY A 307 -24.91 25.83 -15.13
C GLY A 307 -24.73 25.45 -13.66
N ARG A 308 -25.60 24.62 -13.08
CA ARG A 308 -25.53 24.18 -11.67
C ARG A 308 -25.23 22.70 -11.52
N ILE A 309 -24.34 22.37 -10.60
CA ILE A 309 -23.95 20.99 -10.30
C ILE A 309 -25.10 20.33 -9.54
N ARG A 310 -25.72 19.30 -10.12
CA ARG A 310 -26.80 18.52 -9.50
C ARG A 310 -26.30 17.28 -8.77
N CYS A 311 -25.24 16.69 -9.28
CA CYS A 311 -24.64 15.49 -8.75
C CYS A 311 -23.12 15.53 -8.97
N ALA A 312 -22.36 15.01 -8.02
CA ALA A 312 -20.92 14.85 -8.11
C ALA A 312 -20.52 13.62 -7.30
N GLU A 313 -20.10 12.56 -7.97
CA GLU A 313 -19.76 11.28 -7.34
C GLU A 313 -18.46 10.70 -7.88
N GLN A 314 -17.77 10.00 -6.99
CA GLN A 314 -16.50 9.33 -7.26
C GLN A 314 -16.54 7.84 -6.92
N LYS A 315 -17.31 7.45 -5.91
CA LYS A 315 -17.39 6.05 -5.46
C LYS A 315 -18.38 5.21 -6.28
N ALA A 316 -19.47 5.84 -6.72
CA ALA A 316 -20.58 5.22 -7.44
C ALA A 316 -21.03 6.14 -8.58
N PRO A 317 -20.19 6.36 -9.61
CA PRO A 317 -20.42 7.33 -10.68
C PRO A 317 -21.76 7.13 -11.41
N GLU A 318 -22.24 5.89 -11.51
CA GLU A 318 -23.53 5.51 -12.10
C GLU A 318 -24.72 6.24 -11.46
N ARG A 319 -24.65 6.58 -10.17
CA ARG A 319 -25.74 7.30 -9.47
C ARG A 319 -25.98 8.71 -10.00
N CYS A 320 -24.99 9.33 -10.62
CA CYS A 320 -25.14 10.63 -11.25
C CYS A 320 -25.65 10.53 -12.70
N LEU A 321 -25.52 9.37 -13.34
CA LEU A 321 -25.99 9.15 -14.71
C LEU A 321 -27.51 8.93 -14.76
N ASP A 322 -28.07 8.25 -13.77
CA ASP A 322 -29.50 7.92 -13.71
C ASP A 322 -30.40 9.10 -13.28
N ARG A 323 -29.82 10.20 -12.80
CA ARG A 323 -30.53 11.38 -12.28
C ARG A 323 -30.48 12.53 -13.25
#